data_AF-A0A067T4Z9-F1
#
_entry.id   AF-A0A067T4Z9-F1
#
_cell.length_a   1.000
_cell.length_b   1.000
_cell.length_c   1.000
_cell.angle_alpha   90.00
_cell.angle_beta   90.00
_cell.angle_gamma   90.00
#
_symmetry.space_group_name_H-M   'P 1'
#
loop_
_entity.id
_entity.type
_entity.pdbx_description
1 polymer ?
#
loop_
_entity_poly.entity_id
_entity_poly.type
_entity_poly.pdbx_seq_one_letter_code
_entity_poly.pdbx_strand_id
1 'polypeptide(L)'
;MKDSKTKRNSRISPYARKGSKSRKQKVVPKAGAKTRSEAETVPCPGQAKVEELPVEVILEIFSWATPGSLLNMSRTTKSWHSLLMSRSSLPLWKTARSNLDGFPDIPDDLNEIQYANLAFGTTCSFCFKTYRNTRIVWEARLRTCGRCLKSRFMSERVLAQNPMRYTLHQHGLITFPSFSVTTRGRCREFTTSYYPIDICNRLQEKYIQTRIKGLWRLRYSEKQFDLEDQAETFALWRESHPDAC
;
A
#
# COMPACT_ATOMS: atom_id res chain seq x y z
N MET A 1 45.18 0.67 33.30
CA MET A 1 45.13 0.75 31.81
C MET A 1 43.80 0.14 31.39
N LYS A 2 42.95 0.90 30.71
CA LYS A 2 41.51 0.62 30.54
C LYS A 2 41.23 -0.20 29.28
N ASP A 3 40.30 -1.15 29.42
CA ASP A 3 39.78 -2.05 28.40
C ASP A 3 39.26 -1.35 27.13
N SER A 4 39.66 -1.87 25.97
CA SER A 4 39.15 -1.45 24.65
C SER A 4 37.96 -2.32 24.23
N LYS A 5 36.75 -1.87 24.58
CA LYS A 5 35.48 -2.41 24.05
C LYS A 5 35.10 -1.72 22.73
N THR A 6 35.03 -2.54 21.68
CA THR A 6 34.15 -2.48 20.50
C THR A 6 33.28 -1.23 20.33
N LYS A 7 33.61 -0.36 19.36
CA LYS A 7 32.68 0.65 18.83
C LYS A 7 32.04 0.15 17.51
N ARG A 8 30.80 -0.31 17.67
CA ARG A 8 29.78 -0.55 16.65
C ARG A 8 29.55 0.75 15.86
N ASN A 9 29.94 0.78 14.59
CA ASN A 9 29.78 1.96 13.73
C ASN A 9 28.39 1.93 13.05
N SER A 10 27.43 2.66 13.60
CA SER A 10 26.08 2.82 13.08
C SER A 10 26.10 3.72 11.84
N ARG A 11 25.87 3.15 10.66
CA ARG A 11 25.67 3.90 9.41
C ARG A 11 24.37 4.70 9.49
N ILE A 12 24.54 6.01 9.53
CA ILE A 12 23.53 7.04 9.41
C ILE A 12 22.95 6.99 7.99
N SER A 13 21.63 6.82 7.87
CA SER A 13 20.91 6.96 6.60
C SER A 13 20.87 8.44 6.17
N PRO A 14 21.19 8.78 4.92
CA PRO A 14 21.31 10.17 4.46
C PRO A 14 19.95 10.88 4.27
N TYR A 15 18.83 10.21 4.52
CA TYR A 15 17.50 10.83 4.46
C TYR A 15 17.06 11.29 5.85
N ALA A 16 17.70 12.37 6.31
CA ALA A 16 17.33 13.08 7.52
C ALA A 16 15.85 13.52 7.48
N ARG A 17 15.11 13.20 8.54
CA ARG A 17 13.76 13.71 8.79
C ARG A 17 13.82 15.24 8.83
N LYS A 18 13.16 15.93 7.90
CA LYS A 18 12.87 17.36 8.07
C LYS A 18 11.88 17.50 9.22
N GLY A 19 12.37 18.02 10.34
CA GLY A 19 11.59 18.32 11.53
C GLY A 19 10.42 19.26 11.22
N SER A 20 9.24 18.90 11.69
CA SER A 20 8.10 19.80 11.77
C SER A 20 8.45 20.92 12.75
N LYS A 21 8.54 22.16 12.26
CA LYS A 21 8.64 23.35 13.11
C LYS A 21 7.37 23.44 13.96
N SER A 22 7.51 23.22 15.27
CA SER A 22 6.45 23.46 16.25
C SER A 22 6.20 24.96 16.34
N ARG A 23 4.99 25.40 15.96
CA ARG A 23 4.54 26.78 16.13
C ARG A 23 4.04 26.92 17.56
N LYS A 24 4.82 27.55 18.43
CA LYS A 24 4.43 27.92 19.80
C LYS A 24 3.16 28.78 19.75
N GLN A 25 2.06 28.27 20.30
CA GLN A 25 0.88 29.08 20.60
C GLN A 25 1.13 29.87 21.89
N LYS A 26 0.96 31.20 21.80
CA LYS A 26 0.89 32.11 22.96
C LYS A 26 -0.44 31.85 23.69
N VAL A 27 -0.37 31.55 24.98
CA VAL A 27 -1.51 31.50 25.89
C VAL A 27 -1.89 32.92 26.26
N VAL A 28 -3.15 33.29 26.01
CA VAL A 28 -3.78 34.52 26.53
C VAL A 28 -5.00 34.05 27.34
N PRO A 29 -5.23 34.54 28.57
CA PRO A 29 -6.31 34.05 29.41
C PRO A 29 -7.66 34.57 28.92
N LYS A 30 -8.66 33.68 28.79
CA LYS A 30 -10.06 34.07 28.54
C LYS A 30 -10.88 33.90 29.81
N ALA A 31 -11.28 35.05 30.37
CA ALA A 31 -12.40 35.18 31.29
C ALA A 31 -13.73 35.08 30.52
N GLY A 32 -14.78 34.65 31.23
CA GLY A 32 -16.17 34.86 30.84
C GLY A 32 -16.92 33.59 30.44
N ALA A 33 -17.50 32.92 31.43
CA ALA A 33 -18.53 31.93 31.27
C ALA A 33 -19.79 32.53 30.63
N LYS A 34 -20.32 31.88 29.60
CA LYS A 34 -21.75 31.93 29.22
C LYS A 34 -22.18 30.54 28.81
N THR A 35 -22.99 29.93 29.66
CA THR A 35 -23.76 28.72 29.40
C THR A 35 -24.64 28.93 28.17
N ARG A 36 -24.47 28.08 27.17
CA ARG A 36 -25.41 27.95 26.05
C ARG A 36 -26.06 26.59 26.20
N SER A 37 -27.36 26.63 26.41
CA SER A 37 -28.26 25.50 26.63
C SER A 37 -28.01 24.34 25.66
N GLU A 38 -27.99 23.13 26.23
CA GLU A 38 -28.16 21.88 25.51
C GLU A 38 -29.46 21.96 24.71
N ALA A 39 -29.35 21.98 23.39
CA ALA A 39 -30.45 21.60 22.53
C ALA A 39 -30.53 20.08 22.59
N GLU A 40 -31.45 19.60 23.43
CA GLU A 40 -31.89 18.21 23.47
C GLU A 40 -32.33 17.82 22.05
N THR A 41 -31.54 16.94 21.42
CA THR A 41 -31.92 16.35 20.14
C THR A 41 -32.93 15.26 20.45
N VAL A 42 -34.22 15.58 20.27
CA VAL A 42 -35.30 14.59 20.33
C VAL A 42 -34.98 13.47 19.33
N PRO A 43 -34.77 12.21 19.75
CA PRO A 43 -34.57 11.11 18.84
C PRO A 43 -35.87 10.87 18.07
N CYS A 44 -35.86 10.99 16.75
CA CYS A 44 -36.96 10.49 15.92
C CYS A 44 -37.06 8.97 16.15
N PRO A 45 -38.17 8.44 16.69
CA PRO A 45 -38.35 7.00 16.82
C PRO A 45 -38.58 6.43 15.43
N GLY A 46 -37.60 5.70 14.89
CA GLY A 46 -37.77 5.02 13.60
C GLY A 46 -36.51 4.63 12.84
N GLN A 47 -35.31 4.98 13.29
CA GLN A 47 -34.07 4.52 12.65
C GLN A 47 -33.28 3.66 13.63
N ALA A 48 -33.56 2.34 13.64
CA ALA A 48 -32.64 1.39 14.22
C ALA A 48 -31.31 1.51 13.49
N LYS A 49 -30.22 1.70 14.24
CA LYS A 49 -28.89 1.76 13.61
C LYS A 49 -28.53 0.36 13.18
N VAL A 50 -27.91 0.21 12.00
CA VAL A 50 -27.38 -1.09 11.54
C VAL A 50 -26.41 -1.69 12.57
N GLU A 51 -25.73 -0.83 13.34
CA GLU A 51 -24.83 -1.20 14.44
C GLU A 51 -25.55 -1.85 15.66
N GLU A 52 -26.88 -1.75 15.74
CA GLU A 52 -27.69 -2.36 16.81
C GLU A 52 -28.14 -3.80 16.46
N LEU A 53 -27.92 -4.25 15.23
CA LEU A 53 -28.20 -5.62 14.81
C LEU A 53 -27.17 -6.60 15.43
N PRO A 54 -27.54 -7.88 15.64
CA PRO A 54 -26.58 -8.91 16.00
C PRO A 54 -25.44 -8.98 14.97
N VAL A 55 -24.22 -9.19 15.46
CA VAL A 55 -23.00 -9.24 14.62
C VAL A 55 -23.16 -10.23 13.46
N GLU A 56 -23.75 -11.40 13.70
CA GLU A 56 -23.96 -12.42 12.66
C GLU A 56 -24.83 -11.91 11.49
N VAL A 57 -25.90 -11.16 11.78
CA VAL A 57 -26.77 -10.57 10.75
C VAL A 57 -26.01 -9.51 9.94
N ILE A 58 -25.16 -8.74 10.60
CA ILE A 58 -24.33 -7.75 9.93
C ILE A 58 -23.31 -8.45 9.01
N LEU A 59 -22.62 -9.48 9.50
CA LEU A 59 -21.66 -10.24 8.69
C LEU A 59 -22.35 -10.90 7.49
N GLU A 60 -23.56 -11.41 7.68
CA GLU A 60 -24.39 -11.95 6.58
C GLU A 60 -24.68 -10.88 5.52
N ILE A 61 -25.14 -9.69 5.92
CA ILE A 61 -25.38 -8.57 4.98
C ILE A 61 -24.09 -8.20 4.24
N PHE A 62 -22.97 -8.12 4.95
CA PHE A 62 -21.68 -7.76 4.38
C PHE A 62 -21.08 -8.86 3.49
N SER A 63 -21.56 -10.10 3.60
CA SER A 63 -21.08 -11.21 2.77
C SER A 63 -21.41 -11.02 1.29
N TRP A 64 -22.45 -10.24 0.98
CA TRP A 64 -22.88 -9.88 -0.37
C TRP A 64 -22.08 -8.71 -0.97
N ALA A 65 -21.21 -8.06 -0.19
CA ALA A 65 -20.42 -6.93 -0.67
C ALA A 65 -19.17 -7.38 -1.44
N THR A 66 -18.64 -6.49 -2.29
CA THR A 66 -17.31 -6.68 -2.88
C THR A 66 -16.21 -6.28 -1.90
N PRO A 67 -14.94 -6.72 -2.09
CA PRO A 67 -13.84 -6.32 -1.23
C PRO A 67 -13.61 -4.80 -1.22
N GLY A 68 -13.83 -4.12 -2.36
CA GLY A 68 -13.77 -2.66 -2.45
C GLY A 68 -14.83 -1.97 -1.58
N SER A 69 -16.07 -2.45 -1.63
CA SER A 69 -17.17 -1.95 -0.80
C SER A 69 -16.91 -2.21 0.69
N LEU A 70 -16.44 -3.41 1.06
CA LEU A 70 -16.04 -3.71 2.45
C LEU A 70 -14.94 -2.78 2.96
N LEU A 71 -13.95 -2.47 2.11
CA LEU A 71 -12.92 -1.50 2.47
C LEU A 71 -13.49 -0.11 2.73
N ASN A 72 -14.45 0.33 1.91
CA ASN A 72 -15.08 1.62 2.12
C ASN A 72 -15.91 1.62 3.40
N MET A 73 -16.68 0.56 3.67
CA MET A 73 -17.44 0.39 4.91
C MET A 73 -16.56 0.34 6.15
N SER A 74 -15.41 -0.33 6.09
CA SER A 74 -14.44 -0.36 7.19
C SER A 74 -13.87 1.01 7.56
N ARG A 75 -14.05 2.03 6.71
CA ARG A 75 -13.54 3.39 6.91
C ARG A 75 -14.61 4.38 7.38
N THR A 76 -15.88 3.97 7.47
CA THR A 76 -16.99 4.88 7.83
C THR A 76 -17.04 5.14 9.33
N THR A 77 -16.94 4.10 10.16
CA THR A 77 -16.97 4.21 11.64
C THR A 77 -15.87 3.35 12.28
N LYS A 78 -15.55 3.66 13.55
CA LYS A 78 -14.54 2.90 14.30
C LYS A 78 -15.00 1.48 14.65
N SER A 79 -16.29 1.29 14.87
CA SER A 79 -16.94 -0.02 15.10
C SER A 79 -16.76 -0.91 13.87
N TRP A 80 -17.14 -0.42 12.69
CA TRP A 80 -16.96 -1.16 11.43
C TRP A 80 -15.51 -1.47 11.14
N HIS A 81 -14.61 -0.50 11.35
CA HIS A 81 -13.18 -0.74 11.21
C HIS A 81 -12.72 -1.89 12.11
N SER A 82 -13.08 -1.86 13.41
CA SER A 82 -12.67 -2.88 14.37
C SER A 82 -13.21 -4.26 14.02
N LEU A 83 -14.46 -4.35 13.55
CA LEU A 83 -15.09 -5.60 13.15
C LEU A 83 -14.46 -6.16 11.86
N LEU A 84 -14.41 -5.35 10.80
CA LEU A 84 -14.01 -5.76 9.45
C LEU A 84 -12.49 -5.90 9.26
N MET A 85 -11.66 -5.29 10.10
CA MET A 85 -10.19 -5.43 10.03
C MET A 85 -9.65 -6.47 11.01
N SER A 86 -10.52 -7.19 11.71
CA SER A 86 -10.16 -8.26 12.63
C SER A 86 -9.82 -9.55 11.88
N ARG A 87 -9.00 -10.42 12.47
CA ARG A 87 -8.70 -11.74 11.89
C ARG A 87 -9.93 -12.64 11.79
N SER A 88 -10.90 -12.50 12.70
CA SER A 88 -12.14 -13.27 12.67
C SER A 88 -13.02 -12.94 11.46
N SER A 89 -12.82 -11.78 10.83
CA SER A 89 -13.52 -11.41 9.60
C SER A 89 -12.88 -11.97 8.32
N LEU A 90 -11.73 -12.66 8.36
CA LEU A 90 -11.10 -13.20 7.15
C LEU A 90 -12.02 -14.07 6.27
N PRO A 91 -12.89 -14.94 6.84
CA PRO A 91 -13.87 -15.68 6.03
C PRO A 91 -14.83 -14.77 5.27
N LEU A 92 -15.27 -13.66 5.88
CA LEU A 92 -16.11 -12.66 5.23
C LEU A 92 -15.41 -12.06 4.00
N TRP A 93 -14.13 -11.72 4.12
CA TRP A 93 -13.37 -11.16 3.00
C TRP A 93 -13.16 -12.17 1.87
N LYS A 94 -13.01 -13.46 2.21
CA LYS A 94 -12.97 -14.54 1.23
C LYS A 94 -14.31 -14.66 0.48
N THR A 95 -15.43 -14.62 1.19
CA THR A 95 -16.78 -14.61 0.56
C THR A 95 -16.97 -13.37 -0.31
N ALA A 96 -16.57 -12.20 0.18
CA ALA A 96 -16.64 -10.97 -0.59
C ALA A 96 -15.78 -11.03 -1.86
N ARG A 97 -14.61 -11.68 -1.80
CA ARG A 97 -13.77 -11.92 -2.98
C ARG A 97 -14.47 -12.85 -3.99
N SER A 98 -15.15 -13.90 -3.54
CA SER A 98 -15.88 -14.80 -4.45
C SER A 98 -17.07 -14.13 -5.15
N ASN A 99 -17.52 -12.96 -4.69
CA ASN A 99 -18.53 -12.17 -5.40
C ASN A 99 -17.96 -11.48 -6.66
N LEU A 100 -16.63 -11.46 -6.84
CA LEU A 100 -15.99 -10.95 -8.03
C LEU A 100 -15.66 -12.11 -8.97
N ASP A 101 -16.41 -12.20 -10.07
CA ASP A 101 -16.20 -13.25 -11.07
C ASP A 101 -14.80 -13.13 -11.71
N GLY A 102 -14.09 -14.25 -11.84
CA GLY A 102 -12.75 -14.32 -12.40
C GLY A 102 -11.65 -13.56 -11.65
N PHE A 103 -11.90 -13.07 -10.42
CA PHE A 103 -10.89 -12.31 -9.67
C PHE A 103 -9.69 -13.19 -9.30
N PRO A 104 -8.44 -12.72 -9.48
CA PRO A 104 -7.27 -13.57 -9.31
C PRO A 104 -7.17 -14.11 -7.88
N ASP A 105 -6.67 -15.33 -7.77
CA ASP A 105 -6.51 -15.98 -6.48
C ASP A 105 -5.52 -15.26 -5.57
N ILE A 106 -5.69 -15.49 -4.28
CA ILE A 106 -4.87 -14.83 -3.28
C ILE A 106 -3.44 -15.38 -3.31
N PRO A 107 -2.42 -14.52 -3.38
CA PRO A 107 -1.04 -14.96 -3.26
C PRO A 107 -0.72 -15.45 -1.85
N ASP A 108 0.16 -16.46 -1.73
CA ASP A 108 0.58 -17.04 -0.44
C ASP A 108 1.19 -16.02 0.55
N ASP A 109 1.69 -14.88 0.04
CA ASP A 109 2.31 -13.84 0.85
C ASP A 109 1.32 -12.83 1.46
N LEU A 110 0.04 -12.90 1.11
CA LEU A 110 -1.00 -11.96 1.55
C LEU A 110 -2.19 -12.67 2.22
N ASN A 111 -2.85 -11.96 3.13
CA ASN A 111 -4.19 -12.31 3.60
C ASN A 111 -5.28 -11.53 2.85
N GLU A 112 -6.54 -11.98 2.94
CA GLU A 112 -7.67 -11.44 2.17
C GLU A 112 -7.83 -9.91 2.34
N ILE A 113 -7.63 -9.40 3.56
CA ILE A 113 -7.70 -7.96 3.86
C ILE A 113 -6.55 -7.20 3.19
N GLN A 114 -5.34 -7.73 3.23
CA GLN A 114 -4.16 -7.12 2.60
C GLN A 114 -4.30 -7.12 1.08
N TYR A 115 -4.79 -8.24 0.51
CA TYR A 115 -5.00 -8.37 -0.91
C TYR A 115 -6.10 -7.42 -1.40
N ALA A 116 -7.22 -7.32 -0.68
CA ALA A 116 -8.24 -6.32 -0.95
C ALA A 116 -7.68 -4.89 -0.88
N ASN A 117 -6.88 -4.56 0.14
CA ASN A 117 -6.25 -3.24 0.24
C ASN A 117 -5.26 -2.97 -0.92
N LEU A 118 -4.55 -3.99 -1.39
CA LEU A 118 -3.66 -3.88 -2.54
C LEU A 118 -4.46 -3.66 -3.84
N ALA A 119 -5.56 -4.39 -4.04
CA ALA A 119 -6.39 -4.35 -5.25
C ALA A 119 -7.31 -3.12 -5.35
N PHE A 120 -7.96 -2.75 -4.24
CA PHE A 120 -9.02 -1.72 -4.19
C PHE A 120 -8.75 -0.57 -3.20
N GLY A 121 -7.72 -0.69 -2.37
CA GLY A 121 -7.39 0.36 -1.40
C GLY A 121 -6.93 1.66 -2.05
N THR A 122 -6.81 2.72 -1.26
CA THR A 122 -6.38 4.05 -1.74
C THR A 122 -5.27 4.63 -0.85
N THR A 123 -4.74 3.82 0.06
CA THR A 123 -3.72 4.20 1.03
C THR A 123 -2.32 4.00 0.44
N CYS A 124 -1.47 5.02 0.58
CA CYS A 124 -0.07 4.93 0.21
C CYS A 124 0.74 4.13 1.24
N SER A 125 1.54 3.15 0.80
CA SER A 125 2.38 2.30 1.66
C SER A 125 3.51 3.04 2.38
N PHE A 126 3.85 4.26 1.94
CA PHE A 126 4.98 5.02 2.50
C PHE A 126 4.55 6.10 3.49
N CYS A 127 3.49 6.84 3.18
CA CYS A 127 3.01 7.94 4.01
C CYS A 127 1.71 7.62 4.76
N PHE A 128 1.10 6.46 4.51
CA PHE A 128 -0.11 5.96 5.16
C PHE A 128 -1.32 6.91 5.04
N LYS A 129 -1.31 7.77 4.02
CA LYS A 129 -2.43 8.66 3.70
C LYS A 129 -3.21 8.12 2.50
N THR A 130 -4.50 8.41 2.49
CA THR A 130 -5.44 8.04 1.44
C THR A 130 -5.43 9.06 0.30
N TYR A 131 -5.42 8.58 -0.94
CA TYR A 131 -5.44 9.39 -2.16
C TYR A 131 -6.35 8.77 -3.21
N ARG A 132 -7.10 9.59 -3.95
CA ARG A 132 -7.93 9.10 -5.07
C ARG A 132 -7.10 8.35 -6.11
N ASN A 133 -5.97 8.95 -6.52
CA ASN A 133 -5.10 8.39 -7.56
C ASN A 133 -3.82 7.84 -6.94
N THR A 134 -3.85 6.56 -6.57
CA THR A 134 -2.64 5.79 -6.23
C THR A 134 -2.20 4.95 -7.42
N ARG A 135 -0.95 4.51 -7.40
CA ARG A 135 -0.36 3.57 -8.35
C ARG A 135 0.05 2.32 -7.59
N ILE A 136 -0.17 1.16 -8.20
CA ILE A 136 0.13 -0.15 -7.61
C ILE A 136 1.43 -0.65 -8.25
N VAL A 137 2.30 -1.23 -7.45
CA VAL A 137 3.44 -2.04 -7.91
C VAL A 137 3.20 -3.44 -7.37
N TRP A 138 2.74 -4.32 -8.26
CA TRP A 138 2.22 -5.64 -7.90
C TRP A 138 3.31 -6.57 -7.41
N GLU A 139 4.46 -6.55 -8.07
CA GLU A 139 5.64 -7.37 -7.78
C GLU A 139 6.28 -6.97 -6.44
N ALA A 140 5.96 -5.76 -5.95
CA ALA A 140 6.40 -5.26 -4.65
C ALA A 140 5.28 -5.10 -3.62
N ARG A 141 4.05 -5.55 -3.93
CA ARG A 141 2.86 -5.49 -3.05
C ARG A 141 2.61 -4.10 -2.45
N LEU A 142 2.82 -3.03 -3.21
CA LEU A 142 2.77 -1.67 -2.67
C LEU A 142 1.90 -0.73 -3.48
N ARG A 143 1.40 0.30 -2.78
CA ARG A 143 0.71 1.44 -3.36
C ARG A 143 1.49 2.72 -3.09
N THR A 144 1.59 3.57 -4.10
CA THR A 144 2.26 4.86 -3.99
C THR A 144 1.37 6.00 -4.46
N CYS A 145 1.44 7.13 -3.76
CA CYS A 145 0.82 8.38 -4.20
C CYS A 145 1.82 9.17 -5.05
N GLY A 146 1.32 10.13 -5.85
CA GLY A 146 2.19 10.94 -6.72
C GLY A 146 3.31 11.71 -5.99
N ARG A 147 3.14 12.03 -4.69
CA ARG A 147 4.20 12.65 -3.87
C ARG A 147 5.30 11.66 -3.50
N CYS A 148 4.93 10.46 -3.05
CA CYS A 148 5.87 9.40 -2.70
C CYS A 148 6.56 8.85 -3.94
N LEU A 149 5.87 8.81 -5.09
CA LEU A 149 6.47 8.47 -6.37
C LEU A 149 7.71 9.31 -6.68
N LYS A 150 7.59 10.65 -6.63
CA LYS A 150 8.70 11.57 -6.92
C LYS A 150 9.90 11.47 -5.98
N SER A 151 9.71 10.93 -4.77
CA SER A 151 10.72 10.97 -3.70
C SER A 151 11.30 9.59 -3.36
N ARG A 152 10.56 8.52 -3.64
CA ARG A 152 10.92 7.14 -3.28
C ARG A 152 11.15 6.25 -4.49
N PHE A 153 10.86 6.74 -5.69
CA PHE A 153 11.03 5.99 -6.93
C PHE A 153 12.01 6.71 -7.84
N MET A 154 12.72 5.90 -8.62
CA MET A 154 13.55 6.34 -9.73
C MET A 154 12.88 5.93 -11.04
N SER A 155 13.01 6.75 -12.07
CA SER A 155 12.59 6.37 -13.42
C SER A 155 13.71 5.59 -14.11
N GLU A 156 13.34 4.88 -15.17
CA GLU A 156 14.29 4.19 -16.06
C GLU A 156 15.45 5.09 -16.52
N ARG A 157 15.18 6.37 -16.81
CA ARG A 157 16.22 7.35 -17.19
C ARG A 157 17.28 7.54 -16.11
N VAL A 158 16.87 7.63 -14.84
CA VAL A 158 17.80 7.80 -13.71
C VAL A 158 18.63 6.53 -13.53
N LEU A 159 18.03 5.36 -13.76
CA LEU A 159 18.72 4.08 -13.71
C LEU A 159 19.80 4.02 -14.80
N ALA A 160 19.46 4.36 -16.04
CA ALA A 160 20.40 4.43 -17.17
C ALA A 160 21.60 5.37 -16.92
N GLN A 161 21.37 6.51 -16.26
CA GLN A 161 22.41 7.49 -15.93
C GLN A 161 23.36 7.06 -14.80
N ASN A 162 23.02 6.03 -14.03
CA ASN A 162 23.81 5.58 -12.88
C ASN A 162 24.23 4.11 -13.03
N PRO A 163 24.97 3.75 -14.09
CA PRO A 163 25.17 2.37 -14.47
C PRO A 163 25.92 1.58 -13.39
N MET A 164 26.96 2.18 -12.80
CA MET A 164 27.76 1.54 -11.74
C MET A 164 26.94 1.15 -10.51
N ARG A 165 25.88 1.91 -10.19
CA ARG A 165 25.04 1.62 -9.03
C ARG A 165 24.03 0.52 -9.32
N TYR A 166 23.48 0.45 -10.53
CA TYR A 166 22.40 -0.49 -10.90
C TYR A 166 22.79 -1.52 -11.97
N THR A 167 24.09 -1.83 -12.08
CA THR A 167 24.69 -2.74 -13.07
C THR A 167 23.95 -4.07 -13.17
N LEU A 168 23.58 -4.67 -12.03
CA LEU A 168 22.91 -5.97 -12.01
C LEU A 168 21.59 -5.96 -12.81
N HIS A 169 20.83 -4.88 -12.71
CA HIS A 169 19.58 -4.76 -13.45
C HIS A 169 19.83 -4.44 -14.93
N GLN A 170 20.77 -3.54 -15.20
CA GLN A 170 21.11 -3.15 -16.57
C GLN A 170 21.69 -4.30 -17.41
N HIS A 171 22.44 -5.21 -16.78
CA HIS A 171 22.98 -6.39 -17.43
C HIS A 171 22.01 -7.58 -17.43
N GLY A 172 20.74 -7.39 -17.03
CA GLY A 172 19.72 -8.45 -17.02
C GLY A 172 19.99 -9.57 -16.00
N LEU A 173 20.86 -9.34 -15.01
CA LEU A 173 21.17 -10.33 -13.98
C LEU A 173 20.07 -10.40 -12.91
N ILE A 174 19.34 -9.30 -12.71
CA ILE A 174 18.16 -9.22 -11.84
C ILE A 174 17.11 -8.29 -12.45
N THR A 175 15.83 -8.64 -12.36
CA THR A 175 14.72 -7.73 -12.73
C THR A 175 14.24 -6.99 -11.50
N PHE A 176 14.12 -5.67 -11.54
CA PHE A 176 13.58 -4.90 -10.41
C PHE A 176 12.05 -4.79 -10.51
N PRO A 177 11.33 -4.92 -9.38
CA PRO A 177 9.91 -4.61 -9.32
C PRO A 177 9.65 -3.21 -9.84
N SER A 178 8.68 -3.05 -10.71
CA SER A 178 8.41 -1.77 -11.34
C SER A 178 6.96 -1.61 -11.73
N PHE A 179 6.57 -0.40 -12.09
CA PHE A 179 5.32 -0.21 -12.80
C PHE A 179 5.49 0.85 -13.85
N SER A 180 4.69 0.76 -14.90
CA SER A 180 4.75 1.66 -16.04
C SER A 180 3.60 2.65 -16.01
N VAL A 181 3.89 3.89 -16.41
CA VAL A 181 2.88 4.92 -16.65
C VAL A 181 2.97 5.33 -18.11
N THR A 182 1.89 5.11 -18.85
CA THR A 182 1.72 5.66 -20.19
C THR A 182 1.26 7.12 -20.08
N THR A 183 1.95 8.00 -20.80
CA THR A 183 1.61 9.42 -20.89
C THR A 183 1.44 9.81 -22.35
N ARG A 184 0.26 10.30 -22.71
CA ARG A 184 -0.02 10.80 -24.05
C ARG A 184 0.50 12.23 -24.18
N GLY A 185 1.57 12.41 -24.94
CA GLY A 185 2.07 13.71 -25.36
C GLY A 185 1.33 14.22 -26.60
N ARG A 186 1.74 15.40 -27.08
CA ARG A 186 1.09 16.09 -28.21
C ARG A 186 1.17 15.30 -29.54
N CYS A 187 2.22 14.49 -29.75
CA CYS A 187 2.42 13.69 -30.97
C CYS A 187 2.83 12.22 -30.73
N ARG A 188 3.17 11.84 -29.49
CA ARG A 188 3.65 10.49 -29.15
C ARG A 188 3.21 10.09 -27.75
N GLU A 189 2.95 8.81 -27.58
CA GLU A 189 2.77 8.18 -26.27
C GLU A 189 4.14 7.78 -25.72
N PHE A 190 4.39 8.12 -24.46
CA PHE A 190 5.62 7.77 -23.75
C PHE A 190 5.27 6.92 -22.54
N THR A 191 5.79 5.71 -22.51
CA THR A 191 5.73 4.83 -21.34
C THR A 191 6.98 5.06 -20.50
N THR A 192 6.80 5.35 -19.22
CA THR A 192 7.93 5.49 -18.27
C THR A 192 7.77 4.48 -17.15
N SER A 193 8.79 3.63 -16.96
CA SER A 193 8.88 2.68 -15.86
C SER A 193 9.46 3.34 -14.61
N TYR A 194 8.88 3.01 -13.46
CA TYR A 194 9.27 3.51 -12.14
C TYR A 194 9.63 2.39 -11.19
N TYR A 195 10.75 2.55 -10.48
CA TYR A 195 11.34 1.54 -9.62
C TYR A 195 11.45 2.06 -8.17
N PRO A 196 10.99 1.32 -7.14
CA PRO A 196 11.13 1.74 -5.75
C PRO A 196 12.59 1.69 -5.28
N ILE A 197 13.17 2.85 -4.97
CA ILE A 197 14.61 3.01 -4.66
C ILE A 197 15.01 2.14 -3.46
N ASP A 198 14.21 2.16 -2.39
CA ASP A 198 14.50 1.43 -1.16
C ASP A 198 14.52 -0.09 -1.38
N ILE A 199 13.69 -0.60 -2.29
CA ILE A 199 13.59 -2.03 -2.61
C ILE A 199 14.77 -2.43 -3.51
N CYS A 200 15.04 -1.64 -4.56
CA CYS A 200 16.13 -1.91 -5.48
C CYS A 200 17.47 -1.95 -4.74
N ASN A 201 17.79 -0.95 -3.90
CA ASN A 201 19.03 -0.94 -3.12
C ASN A 201 19.15 -2.19 -2.23
N ARG A 202 18.07 -2.58 -1.55
CA ARG A 202 18.07 -3.77 -0.67
C ARG A 202 18.29 -5.06 -1.44
N LEU A 203 17.71 -5.20 -2.63
CA LEU A 203 17.90 -6.37 -3.49
C LEU A 203 19.36 -6.50 -3.93
N GLN A 204 19.98 -5.38 -4.29
CA GLN A 204 21.39 -5.36 -4.67
C GLN A 204 22.30 -5.73 -3.50
N GLU A 205 22.07 -5.16 -2.32
CA GLU A 205 22.82 -5.50 -1.11
C GLU A 205 22.72 -7.00 -0.80
N LYS A 206 21.51 -7.57 -0.86
CA LYS A 206 21.29 -9.01 -0.68
C LYS A 206 22.03 -9.83 -1.73
N TYR A 207 21.95 -9.43 -3.00
CA TYR A 207 22.67 -10.11 -4.07
C TYR A 207 24.17 -10.09 -3.78
N ILE A 208 24.76 -8.94 -3.45
CA ILE A 208 26.19 -8.77 -3.16
C ILE A 208 26.64 -9.61 -1.95
N GLN A 209 25.82 -9.71 -0.91
CA GLN A 209 26.12 -10.51 0.28
C GLN A 209 25.99 -12.03 0.07
N THR A 210 25.19 -12.45 -0.91
CA THR A 210 24.95 -13.88 -1.18
C THR A 210 26.23 -14.57 -1.68
N ARG A 211 26.60 -15.70 -1.09
CA ARG A 211 27.76 -16.50 -1.53
C ARG A 211 27.54 -17.18 -2.88
N ILE A 212 26.38 -17.84 -3.07
CA ILE A 212 26.02 -18.56 -4.30
C ILE A 212 25.09 -17.69 -5.15
N LYS A 213 25.68 -16.86 -6.03
CA LYS A 213 24.93 -15.90 -6.85
C LYS A 213 23.92 -16.56 -7.78
N GLY A 214 24.31 -17.66 -8.44
CA GLY A 214 23.46 -18.38 -9.40
C GLY A 214 22.16 -18.85 -8.77
N LEU A 215 22.26 -19.55 -7.63
CA LEU A 215 21.10 -20.06 -6.90
C LEU A 215 20.15 -18.94 -6.43
N TRP A 216 20.71 -17.82 -5.97
CA TRP A 216 19.89 -16.68 -5.56
C TRP A 216 19.16 -16.06 -6.74
N ARG A 217 19.80 -15.92 -7.92
CA ARG A 217 19.13 -15.39 -9.12
C ARG A 217 18.00 -16.29 -9.57
N LEU A 218 18.20 -17.61 -9.57
CA LEU A 218 17.16 -18.56 -9.96
C LEU A 218 15.94 -18.42 -9.04
N ARG A 219 16.14 -18.50 -7.72
CA ARG A 219 15.05 -18.33 -6.74
C ARG A 219 14.37 -16.96 -6.82
N TYR A 220 15.15 -15.92 -7.08
CA TYR A 220 14.60 -14.57 -7.22
C TYR A 220 13.77 -14.44 -8.50
N SER A 221 14.25 -14.97 -9.61
CA SER A 221 13.57 -14.96 -10.91
C SER A 221 12.28 -15.77 -10.87
N GLU A 222 12.31 -16.97 -10.29
CA GLU A 222 11.14 -17.81 -10.08
C GLU A 222 10.07 -17.05 -9.27
N LYS A 223 10.48 -16.47 -8.14
CA LYS A 223 9.57 -15.64 -7.35
C LYS A 223 9.05 -14.42 -8.10
N GLN A 224 9.87 -13.75 -8.91
CA GLN A 224 9.40 -12.60 -9.68
C GLN A 224 8.41 -13.01 -10.76
N PHE A 225 8.65 -14.14 -11.43
CA PHE A 225 7.75 -14.69 -12.43
C PHE A 225 6.36 -14.95 -11.84
N ASP A 226 6.26 -15.60 -10.67
CA ASP A 226 4.97 -15.82 -9.99
C ASP A 226 4.24 -14.51 -9.66
N LEU A 227 5.00 -13.48 -9.30
CA LEU A 227 4.46 -12.16 -8.95
C LEU A 227 4.01 -11.37 -10.18
N GLU A 228 4.73 -11.50 -11.30
CA GLU A 228 4.41 -10.89 -12.59
C GLU A 228 3.17 -11.55 -13.20
N ASP A 229 3.09 -12.89 -13.21
CA ASP A 229 1.93 -13.64 -13.70
C ASP A 229 0.63 -13.25 -12.96
N GLN A 230 0.70 -13.11 -11.64
CA GLN A 230 -0.41 -12.60 -10.83
C GLN A 230 -0.78 -11.15 -11.17
N ALA A 231 0.22 -10.31 -11.43
CA ALA A 231 0.00 -8.92 -11.81
C ALA A 231 -0.69 -8.80 -13.17
N GLU A 232 -0.29 -9.63 -14.13
CA GLU A 232 -0.89 -9.74 -15.46
C GLU A 232 -2.32 -10.26 -15.37
N THR A 233 -2.54 -11.33 -14.60
CA THR A 233 -3.88 -11.87 -14.34
C THR A 233 -4.81 -10.80 -13.77
N PHE A 234 -4.33 -10.01 -12.80
CA PHE A 234 -5.09 -8.89 -12.27
C PHE A 234 -5.34 -7.79 -13.31
N ALA A 235 -4.34 -7.47 -14.14
CA ALA A 235 -4.49 -6.46 -15.18
C ALA A 235 -5.57 -6.84 -16.20
N LEU A 236 -5.56 -8.10 -16.65
CA LEU A 236 -6.59 -8.67 -17.53
C LEU A 236 -7.97 -8.67 -16.88
N TRP A 237 -8.04 -9.06 -15.60
CA TRP A 237 -9.30 -9.00 -14.84
C TRP A 237 -9.85 -7.58 -14.77
N ARG A 238 -9.00 -6.59 -14.49
CA ARG A 238 -9.41 -5.17 -14.44
C ARG A 238 -9.90 -4.65 -15.79
N GLU A 239 -9.28 -5.08 -16.89
CA GLU A 239 -9.70 -4.67 -18.24
C GLU A 239 -11.08 -5.22 -18.61
N SER A 240 -11.39 -6.45 -18.17
CA SER A 240 -12.72 -7.05 -18.35
C SER A 240 -13.80 -6.49 -17.40
N HIS A 241 -13.41 -5.87 -16.28
CA HIS A 241 -14.32 -5.36 -15.24
C HIS A 241 -14.05 -3.88 -14.88
N PRO A 242 -14.29 -2.92 -15.80
CA PRO A 242 -13.97 -1.51 -15.58
C PRO A 242 -14.76 -0.89 -14.41
N ASP A 243 -15.96 -1.38 -14.13
CA ASP A 243 -16.86 -0.84 -13.09
C ASP A 243 -16.57 -1.39 -11.68
N ALA A 244 -15.68 -2.39 -11.56
CA ALA A 244 -15.39 -3.05 -10.29
C ALA A 244 -14.37 -2.31 -9.40
N CYS A 245 -13.80 -1.18 -9.86
CA CYS A 245 -12.70 -0.45 -9.22
C CYS A 245 -13.06 0.97 -8.76
#